data_AF-A0A2J7R250-F1
#
_entry.id   AF-A0A2J7R250-F1
#
_cell.length_a   1.000
_cell.length_b   1.000
_cell.length_c   1.000
_cell.angle_alpha   90.00
_cell.angle_beta   90.00
_cell.angle_gamma   90.00
#
_symmetry.space_group_name_H-M   'P 1'
#
loop_
_entity.id
_entity.type
_entity.pdbx_description
1 polymer ?
#
loop_
_entity_poly.entity_id
_entity_poly.type
_entity_poly.pdbx_seq_one_letter_code
_entity_poly.pdbx_strand_id
1 'polypeptide(L)'
;QNLLSSRLLSKNIKIGVDKIIILPVVLYGCETWSLTLREDHRLRVFENRVLRRIFGPKRNEVTGGWRKLHNEEIHNLYSSPSIIRTIKSRRMGARMGETRNAYRILVGKPKGKRPQGRRRRRWVDNIKINLREIGWDGMDWIDQAQYRDQWRAPVNTVMNLRVP
;
A
#
# COMPACT_ATOMS: atom_id res chain seq x y z
N GLN A 1 2.72 26.90 -7.35
CA GLN A 1 1.78 26.57 -8.45
C GLN A 1 1.25 25.14 -8.24
N ASN A 2 -0.07 24.93 -8.24
CA ASN A 2 -0.68 23.62 -7.97
C ASN A 2 -0.81 22.79 -9.27
N LEU A 3 0.20 21.97 -9.57
CA LEU A 3 0.25 21.13 -10.79
C LEU A 3 -0.97 20.22 -10.96
N LEU A 4 -1.44 19.59 -9.87
CA LEU A 4 -2.57 18.67 -9.91
C LEU A 4 -3.91 19.35 -10.20
N SER A 5 -4.08 20.63 -9.85
CA SER A 5 -5.32 21.37 -10.11
C SER A 5 -5.29 22.19 -11.41
N SER A 6 -4.15 22.26 -12.09
CA SER A 6 -4.02 23.02 -13.34
C SER A 6 -4.93 22.45 -14.43
N ARG A 7 -5.68 23.32 -15.13
CA ARG A 7 -6.50 22.90 -16.29
C ARG A 7 -5.67 22.68 -17.57
N LEU A 8 -4.42 23.17 -17.59
CA LEU A 8 -3.53 23.10 -18.75
C LEU A 8 -2.92 21.71 -18.95
N LEU A 9 -2.85 20.90 -17.89
CA LEU A 9 -2.26 19.56 -17.94
C LEU A 9 -3.34 18.50 -18.16
N SER A 10 -3.07 17.57 -19.08
CA SER A 10 -3.92 16.41 -19.29
C SER A 10 -4.00 15.54 -18.03
N LYS A 11 -5.10 14.81 -17.87
CA LYS A 11 -5.31 13.90 -16.73
C LYS A 11 -4.21 12.82 -16.68
N ASN A 12 -3.75 12.33 -17.83
CA ASN A 12 -2.70 11.31 -17.92
C ASN A 12 -1.35 11.82 -17.41
N ILE A 13 -0.97 13.08 -17.72
CA ILE A 13 0.27 13.68 -17.19
C ILE A 13 0.18 13.81 -15.67
N LYS A 14 -0.96 14.23 -15.14
CA LYS A 14 -1.16 14.34 -13.69
C LYS A 14 -1.11 12.98 -12.98
N ILE A 15 -1.67 11.93 -13.60
CA ILE A 15 -1.51 10.55 -13.12
C ILE A 15 -0.05 10.13 -13.15
N GLY A 16 0.69 10.50 -14.20
CA GLY A 16 2.13 10.26 -14.29
C GLY A 16 2.90 10.92 -13.14
N VAL A 17 2.61 12.19 -12.85
CA VAL A 17 3.19 12.93 -11.72
C VAL A 17 2.88 12.26 -10.38
N ASP A 18 1.64 11.82 -10.17
CA ASP A 18 1.26 11.10 -8.96
C ASP A 18 2.07 9.80 -8.80
N LYS A 19 2.17 8.99 -9.86
CA LYS A 19 2.90 7.72 -9.85
C LYS A 19 4.42 7.87 -9.70
N ILE A 20 5.01 8.93 -10.28
CA ILE A 20 6.47 9.11 -10.35
C ILE A 20 7.01 9.90 -9.16
N ILE A 21 6.27 10.88 -8.66
CA ILE A 21 6.77 11.82 -7.63
C ILE A 21 6.10 11.56 -6.28
N ILE A 22 4.77 11.54 -6.25
CA ILE A 22 4.02 11.49 -4.98
C ILE A 22 4.07 10.07 -4.39
N LEU A 23 3.76 9.08 -5.22
CA LEU A 23 3.64 7.70 -4.79
C LEU A 23 4.95 7.16 -4.19
N PRO A 24 6.15 7.31 -4.79
CA PRO A 24 7.38 6.77 -4.21
C PRO A 24 7.73 7.38 -2.85
N VAL A 25 7.46 8.69 -2.66
CA VAL A 25 7.69 9.38 -1.38
C VAL A 25 6.81 8.80 -0.27
N VAL A 26 5.52 8.58 -0.56
CA VAL A 26 4.59 7.97 0.40
C VAL A 26 4.96 6.51 0.68
N LEU A 27 5.31 5.76 -0.37
CA LEU A 27 5.65 4.35 -0.29
C LEU A 27 6.90 4.11 0.57
N TYR A 28 7.95 4.91 0.41
CA TYR A 28 9.19 4.77 1.18
C TYR A 28 8.96 4.79 2.71
N GLY A 29 8.15 5.73 3.19
CA GLY A 29 7.78 5.81 4.61
C GLY A 29 6.87 4.66 5.05
N CYS A 30 5.98 4.18 4.19
CA CYS A 30 4.99 3.17 4.56
C CYS A 30 5.51 1.72 4.48
N GLU A 31 6.52 1.46 3.65
CA GLU A 31 7.14 0.14 3.48
C GLU A 31 7.95 -0.27 4.72
N THR A 32 8.65 0.69 5.31
CA THR A 32 9.59 0.49 6.42
C THR A 32 8.91 0.53 7.80
N TRP A 33 7.73 1.13 7.92
CA TRP A 33 7.01 1.28 9.18
C TRP A 33 5.85 0.28 9.35
N SER A 34 5.50 -0.03 10.61
CA SER A 34 4.33 -0.83 10.92
C SER A 34 3.04 0.00 10.83
N LEU A 35 2.34 -0.15 9.70
CA LEU A 35 1.01 0.43 9.48
C LEU A 35 -0.06 -0.21 10.38
N THR A 36 -0.87 0.64 10.97
CA THR A 36 -2.12 0.31 11.68
C THR A 36 -3.31 0.47 10.74
N LEU A 37 -4.46 -0.11 11.10
CA LEU A 37 -5.70 0.04 10.32
C LEU A 37 -6.11 1.51 10.15
N ARG A 38 -5.80 2.37 11.13
CA ARG A 38 -6.04 3.81 11.05
C ARG A 38 -5.17 4.47 9.99
N GLU A 39 -3.90 4.08 9.89
CA GLU A 39 -2.99 4.61 8.88
C GLU A 39 -3.36 4.11 7.48
N ASP A 40 -3.76 2.85 7.34
CA ASP A 40 -4.33 2.31 6.10
C ASP A 40 -5.54 3.15 5.65
N HIS A 41 -6.49 3.41 6.55
CA HIS A 41 -7.65 4.25 6.21
C HIS A 41 -7.23 5.66 5.77
N ARG A 42 -6.26 6.29 6.47
CA ARG A 42 -5.73 7.61 6.08
C ARG A 42 -5.08 7.59 4.70
N LEU A 43 -4.37 6.52 4.34
CA LEU A 43 -3.76 6.34 3.02
C LEU A 43 -4.82 6.21 1.91
N ARG A 44 -5.92 5.47 2.15
CA ARG A 44 -7.06 5.41 1.20
C ARG A 44 -7.70 6.78 1.01
N VAL A 45 -7.93 7.52 2.10
CA VAL A 45 -8.50 8.87 2.03
C VAL A 45 -7.57 9.81 1.28
N PHE A 46 -6.26 9.71 1.51
CA PHE A 46 -5.25 10.48 0.79
C PHE A 46 -5.28 10.19 -0.71
N GLU A 47 -5.21 8.92 -1.11
CA GLU A 47 -5.27 8.48 -2.51
C GLU A 47 -6.55 8.99 -3.19
N ASN A 48 -7.71 8.77 -2.58
CA ASN A 48 -8.99 9.26 -3.10
C ASN A 48 -9.05 10.80 -3.21
N ARG A 49 -8.39 11.53 -2.29
CA ARG A 49 -8.31 12.99 -2.35
C ARG A 49 -7.45 13.47 -3.53
N VAL A 50 -6.33 12.80 -3.78
CA VAL A 50 -5.47 13.10 -4.93
C VAL A 50 -6.19 12.78 -6.24
N LEU A 51 -6.78 11.59 -6.36
CA LEU A 51 -7.50 11.18 -7.56
C LEU A 51 -8.71 12.09 -7.85
N ARG A 52 -9.49 12.49 -6.85
CA ARG A 52 -10.59 13.47 -7.04
C ARG A 52 -10.10 14.82 -7.53
N ARG A 53 -8.89 15.24 -7.15
CA ARG A 53 -8.30 16.49 -7.63
C ARG A 53 -7.85 16.37 -9.09
N ILE A 54 -7.39 15.19 -9.50
CA ILE A 54 -6.97 14.91 -10.88
C ILE A 54 -8.18 14.81 -11.81
N PHE A 55 -9.18 14.01 -11.44
CA PHE A 55 -10.35 13.75 -12.29
C PHE A 55 -11.38 14.87 -12.26
N GLY A 56 -11.44 15.66 -11.17
CA GLY A 56 -12.42 16.73 -10.99
C GLY A 56 -13.83 16.20 -10.67
N PRO A 57 -14.86 17.06 -10.62
CA PRO A 57 -16.25 16.62 -10.51
C PRO A 57 -16.76 15.99 -11.81
N LYS A 58 -17.72 15.07 -11.70
CA LYS A 58 -18.41 14.45 -12.84
C LYS A 58 -19.74 15.16 -13.09
N ARG A 59 -20.03 15.48 -14.35
CA ARG A 59 -21.34 16.01 -14.74
C ARG A 59 -22.34 14.87 -14.83
N ASN A 60 -23.49 15.03 -14.20
CA ASN A 60 -24.60 14.10 -14.38
C ASN A 60 -25.28 14.38 -15.72
N GLU A 61 -25.40 13.34 -16.55
CA GLU A 61 -26.07 13.44 -17.85
C GLU A 61 -27.59 13.68 -17.68
N VAL A 62 -28.19 13.10 -16.64
CA VAL A 62 -29.65 13.18 -16.39
C VAL A 62 -30.08 14.50 -15.74
N THR A 63 -29.34 14.98 -14.73
CA THR A 63 -29.71 16.18 -13.95
C THR A 63 -28.96 17.44 -14.37
N GLY A 64 -27.99 17.36 -15.29
CA GLY A 64 -27.15 18.48 -15.73
C GLY A 64 -26.19 19.04 -14.66
N GLY A 65 -26.37 18.67 -13.39
CA GLY A 65 -25.60 19.15 -12.24
C GLY A 65 -24.23 18.48 -12.09
N TRP A 66 -23.34 19.16 -11.36
CA TRP A 66 -22.01 18.65 -11.01
C TRP A 66 -22.05 17.90 -9.69
N ARG A 67 -21.49 16.69 -9.66
CA ARG A 67 -21.35 15.90 -8.44
C ARG A 67 -19.93 15.44 -8.19
N LYS A 68 -19.63 15.12 -6.93
CA LYS A 68 -18.39 14.45 -6.53
C LYS A 68 -18.41 13.01 -7.06
N LEU A 69 -17.24 12.49 -7.45
CA LEU A 69 -17.12 11.07 -7.81
C LEU A 69 -17.21 10.18 -6.57
N HIS A 70 -17.96 9.08 -6.73
CA HIS A 70 -18.03 8.00 -5.75
C HIS A 70 -16.71 7.20 -5.76
N ASN A 71 -16.44 6.48 -4.66
CA ASN A 71 -15.20 5.72 -4.50
C ASN A 71 -15.07 4.63 -5.58
N GLU A 72 -16.16 3.96 -5.94
CA GLU A 72 -16.21 2.92 -6.97
C GLU A 72 -15.86 3.49 -8.36
N GLU A 73 -16.42 4.65 -8.70
CA GLU A 73 -16.13 5.32 -9.98
C GLU A 73 -14.65 5.71 -10.09
N ILE A 74 -14.05 6.17 -8.99
CA ILE A 74 -12.62 6.49 -8.92
C ILE A 74 -11.78 5.23 -9.15
N HIS A 75 -12.17 4.13 -8.52
CA HIS A 75 -11.46 2.85 -8.66
C HIS A 75 -11.53 2.34 -10.11
N ASN A 76 -12.69 2.42 -10.76
CA ASN A 76 -12.87 2.03 -12.16
C ASN A 76 -12.05 2.90 -13.11
N LEU A 77 -11.98 4.21 -12.88
CA LEU A 77 -11.21 5.15 -13.71
C LEU A 77 -9.70 4.98 -13.55
N TYR A 78 -9.22 4.67 -12.34
CA TYR A 78 -7.79 4.55 -12.08
C TYR A 78 -7.25 3.18 -12.50
N SER A 79 -8.07 2.12 -12.47
CA SER A 79 -7.75 0.74 -12.92
C SER A 79 -6.41 0.17 -12.40
N SER A 80 -5.79 0.80 -11.40
CA SER A 80 -4.44 0.52 -10.90
C SER A 80 -4.51 0.01 -9.45
N PRO A 81 -3.55 -0.81 -9.01
CA PRO A 81 -3.48 -1.26 -7.63
C PRO A 81 -3.50 -0.09 -6.64
N SER A 82 -4.38 -0.15 -5.64
CA SER A 82 -4.42 0.88 -4.58
C SER A 82 -3.06 1.04 -3.88
N ILE A 83 -2.81 2.22 -3.33
CA ILE A 83 -1.56 2.53 -2.63
C ILE A 83 -1.23 1.51 -1.53
N ILE A 84 -2.23 1.09 -0.75
CA ILE A 84 -2.06 0.10 0.32
C ILE A 84 -1.54 -1.22 -0.23
N ARG A 85 -2.06 -1.64 -1.37
CA ARG A 85 -1.71 -2.91 -1.98
C ARG A 85 -0.27 -2.90 -2.46
N THR A 86 0.13 -1.79 -3.06
CA THR A 86 1.53 -1.53 -3.43
C THR A 86 2.44 -1.53 -2.21
N ILE A 87 2.02 -0.95 -1.07
CA ILE A 87 2.78 -1.02 0.18
C ILE A 87 2.89 -2.46 0.68
N LYS A 88 1.78 -3.18 0.73
CA LYS A 88 1.74 -4.56 1.24
C LYS A 88 2.63 -5.47 0.41
N SER A 89 2.62 -5.35 -0.91
CA SER A 89 3.45 -6.17 -1.80
C SER A 89 4.94 -5.82 -1.71
N ARG A 90 5.30 -4.53 -1.72
CA ARG A 90 6.70 -4.10 -1.59
C ARG A 90 7.29 -4.48 -0.24
N ARG A 91 6.48 -4.39 0.83
CA ARG A 91 6.87 -4.87 2.16
C ARG A 91 7.20 -6.36 2.14
N MET A 92 6.37 -7.18 1.51
CA MET A 92 6.65 -8.62 1.39
C MET A 92 7.83 -8.89 0.46
N GLY A 93 8.11 -8.01 -0.51
CA GLY A 93 9.30 -8.09 -1.36
C GLY A 93 10.62 -7.78 -0.64
N ALA A 94 10.59 -7.21 0.57
CA ALA A 94 11.79 -6.93 1.35
C ALA A 94 12.36 -8.23 1.94
N ARG A 95 13.46 -8.69 1.35
CA ARG A 95 14.19 -9.89 1.76
C ARG A 95 15.56 -9.51 2.29
N MET A 96 15.98 -10.16 3.36
CA MET A 96 17.28 -9.92 3.98
C MET A 96 17.96 -11.26 4.23
N GLY A 97 19.19 -11.42 3.73
CA GLY A 97 19.96 -12.65 3.92
C GLY A 97 20.30 -12.90 5.40
N GLU A 98 20.41 -14.16 5.77
CA GLU A 98 20.58 -14.62 7.15
C GLU A 98 21.86 -14.10 7.81
N THR A 99 22.91 -13.88 7.02
CA THR A 99 24.23 -13.42 7.46
C THR A 99 24.23 -11.98 7.98
N ARG A 100 23.19 -11.19 7.71
CA ARG A 100 23.14 -9.78 8.13
C ARG A 100 22.66 -9.65 9.58
N ASN A 101 23.30 -8.76 10.35
CA ASN A 101 22.90 -8.47 11.73
C ASN A 101 21.43 -8.06 11.87
N ALA A 102 20.88 -7.34 10.89
CA ALA A 102 19.47 -6.96 10.90
C ALA A 102 18.52 -8.17 10.77
N TYR A 103 18.90 -9.25 10.09
CA TYR A 103 18.13 -10.50 10.10
C TYR A 103 18.14 -11.14 11.50
N ARG A 104 19.31 -11.21 12.14
CA ARG A 104 19.46 -11.74 13.51
C ARG A 104 18.62 -10.96 14.53
N ILE A 105 18.51 -9.63 14.36
CA ILE A 105 17.64 -8.77 15.18
C ILE A 105 16.15 -9.01 14.87
N LEU A 106 15.80 -9.22 13.61
CA LEU A 106 14.42 -9.45 13.16
C LEU A 106 13.86 -10.77 13.70
N VAL A 107 14.64 -11.85 13.60
CA VAL A 107 14.28 -13.20 14.04
C VAL A 107 14.50 -13.41 15.54
N GLY A 108 15.48 -12.71 16.11
CA GLY A 108 15.82 -12.78 17.52
C GLY A 108 14.62 -12.52 18.43
N LYS A 109 14.38 -13.43 19.38
CA LYS A 109 13.40 -13.28 20.45
C LYS A 109 14.14 -12.94 21.75
N PRO A 110 14.53 -11.68 22.00
CA PRO A 110 15.18 -11.31 23.24
C PRO A 110 14.25 -11.61 24.43
N LYS A 111 14.79 -12.22 25.48
CA LYS A 111 14.04 -12.49 26.72
C LYS A 111 13.72 -11.15 27.40
N GLY A 112 12.46 -10.96 27.79
CA GLY A 112 12.00 -9.76 28.52
C GLY A 112 10.65 -9.22 28.03
N LYS A 113 9.99 -8.41 28.88
CA LYS A 113 8.79 -7.66 28.50
C LYS A 113 9.20 -6.40 27.74
N ARG A 114 8.41 -5.99 26.74
CA ARG A 114 8.68 -4.76 26.00
C ARG A 114 8.42 -3.53 26.88
N PRO A 115 9.22 -2.45 26.75
CA PRO A 115 8.93 -1.19 27.39
C PRO A 115 7.56 -0.64 26.99
N GLN A 116 6.88 -0.01 27.94
CA GLN A 116 5.61 0.67 27.72
C GLN A 116 5.83 1.87 26.78
N GLY A 117 4.92 2.09 25.82
CA GLY A 117 4.99 3.19 24.84
C GLY A 117 5.44 2.83 23.43
N ARG A 118 6.10 1.68 23.21
CA ARG A 118 6.42 1.22 21.85
C ARG A 118 5.17 0.69 21.14
N ARG A 119 5.05 0.92 19.82
CA ARG A 119 3.95 0.36 19.01
C ARG A 119 3.86 -1.15 19.22
N ARG A 120 2.64 -1.65 19.50
CA ARG A 120 2.38 -3.08 19.75
C ARG A 120 2.73 -3.97 18.54
N ARG A 121 2.44 -3.49 17.31
CA ARG A 121 2.70 -4.22 16.06
C ARG A 121 4.14 -4.03 15.58
N ARG A 122 4.83 -5.14 15.32
CA ARG A 122 6.08 -5.16 14.55
C ARG A 122 5.80 -5.16 13.06
N TRP A 123 6.84 -4.86 12.30
CA TRP A 123 6.86 -5.05 10.86
C TRP A 123 6.55 -6.51 10.45
N VAL A 124 7.13 -7.49 11.15
CA VAL A 124 6.82 -8.94 10.96
C VAL A 124 5.34 -9.25 11.19
N ASP A 125 4.73 -8.63 12.20
CA ASP A 125 3.33 -8.88 12.52
C ASP A 125 2.42 -8.38 11.37
N ASN A 126 2.82 -7.33 10.64
CA ASN A 126 2.11 -6.88 9.43
C ASN A 126 2.27 -7.84 8.25
N ILE A 127 3.42 -8.49 8.09
CA ILE A 127 3.58 -9.53 7.06
C ILE A 127 2.66 -10.72 7.36
N LYS A 128 2.62 -11.16 8.62
CA LYS A 128 1.70 -12.23 9.04
C LYS A 128 0.24 -11.88 8.77
N ILE A 129 -0.16 -10.63 9.04
CA ILE A 129 -1.52 -10.17 8.71
C ILE A 129 -1.76 -10.21 7.19
N ASN A 130 -0.82 -9.71 6.38
CA ASN A 130 -0.95 -9.74 4.93
C ASN A 130 -1.05 -11.18 4.37
N LEU A 131 -0.27 -12.11 4.92
CA LEU A 131 -0.31 -13.53 4.56
C LEU A 131 -1.64 -14.18 4.96
N ARG A 132 -2.16 -13.85 6.14
CA ARG A 132 -3.47 -14.31 6.58
C ARG A 132 -4.60 -13.80 5.68
N GLU A 133 -4.52 -12.57 5.19
CA GLU A 133 -5.50 -12.02 4.25
C GLU A 133 -5.54 -12.75 2.89
N ILE A 134 -4.41 -13.32 2.44
CA ILE A 134 -4.36 -14.13 1.20
C ILE A 134 -4.61 -15.63 1.45
N GLY A 135 -4.88 -16.05 2.70
CA GLY A 135 -5.06 -17.45 3.04
C GLY A 135 -3.77 -18.27 3.16
N TRP A 136 -2.61 -17.60 3.23
CA TRP A 136 -1.30 -18.24 3.44
C TRP A 136 -0.92 -18.21 4.93
N ASP A 137 -1.85 -18.60 5.80
CA ASP A 137 -1.63 -18.67 7.24
C ASP A 137 -0.96 -20.00 7.62
N GLY A 138 0.01 -19.98 8.54
CA GLY A 138 0.63 -21.20 9.09
C GLY A 138 1.96 -21.67 8.48
N MET A 139 2.44 -21.07 7.39
CA MET A 139 3.75 -21.42 6.80
C MET A 139 4.88 -20.59 7.43
N ASP A 140 6.09 -21.15 7.57
CA ASP A 140 7.26 -20.35 7.95
C ASP A 140 7.70 -19.48 6.78
N TRP A 141 7.06 -18.31 6.69
CA TRP A 141 7.25 -17.37 5.61
C TRP A 141 8.70 -16.85 5.53
N ILE A 142 9.50 -16.96 6.60
CA ILE A 142 10.90 -16.53 6.60
C ILE A 142 11.75 -17.44 5.72
N ASP A 143 11.51 -18.75 5.82
CA ASP A 143 12.15 -19.77 4.98
C ASP A 143 11.67 -19.66 3.53
N GLN A 144 10.36 -19.57 3.34
CA GLN A 144 9.74 -19.46 2.01
C GLN A 144 10.15 -18.18 1.26
N ALA A 145 10.38 -17.08 1.97
CA ALA A 145 10.85 -15.84 1.36
C ALA A 145 12.25 -15.97 0.74
N GLN A 146 13.06 -16.95 1.15
CA GLN A 146 14.36 -17.22 0.53
C GLN A 146 14.19 -17.71 -0.92
N TYR A 147 13.20 -18.58 -1.14
CA TYR A 147 12.85 -19.11 -2.46
C TYR A 147 12.10 -18.06 -3.28
N ARG A 148 12.86 -17.31 -4.11
CA ARG A 148 12.35 -16.16 -4.88
C ARG A 148 11.09 -16.47 -5.69
N ASP A 149 11.06 -17.61 -6.37
CA ASP A 149 9.98 -17.92 -7.31
C ASP A 149 8.71 -18.38 -6.59
N GLN A 150 8.86 -19.13 -5.49
CA GLN A 150 7.73 -19.49 -4.63
C GLN A 150 7.16 -18.24 -3.93
N TRP A 151 8.03 -17.33 -3.48
CA TRP A 151 7.63 -16.09 -2.81
C TRP A 151 6.99 -15.05 -3.73
N ARG A 152 7.24 -15.11 -5.05
CA ARG A 152 6.60 -14.22 -6.03
C ARG A 152 5.08 -14.44 -6.09
N ALA A 153 4.62 -15.66 -5.92
CA ALA A 153 3.19 -15.99 -5.97
C ALA A 153 2.37 -15.21 -4.91
N PRO A 154 2.65 -15.29 -3.60
CA PRO A 154 1.89 -14.53 -2.60
C PRO A 154 2.05 -13.01 -2.76
N VAL A 155 3.20 -12.51 -3.21
CA VAL A 155 3.42 -11.08 -3.50
C VAL A 155 2.50 -10.59 -4.62
N ASN A 156 2.41 -11.35 -5.71
CA ASN A 156 1.51 -11.05 -6.82
C ASN A 156 0.04 -11.20 -6.42
N THR A 157 -0.30 -12.19 -5.60
CA THR A 157 -1.66 -12.36 -5.08
C THR A 157 -2.08 -11.17 -4.24
N VAL A 158 -1.23 -10.67 -3.33
CA VAL A 158 -1.51 -9.41 -2.62
C VAL A 158 -1.69 -8.26 -3.60
N MET A 159 -0.85 -8.17 -4.64
CA MET A 159 -1.01 -7.21 -5.74
C MET A 159 -2.22 -7.41 -6.63
N ASN A 160 -2.97 -8.51 -6.49
CA ASN A 160 -4.12 -8.89 -7.32
C ASN A 160 -5.42 -9.22 -6.54
N LEU A 161 -5.42 -9.15 -5.20
CA LEU A 161 -6.62 -9.14 -4.32
C LEU A 161 -7.60 -7.99 -4.65
N ARG A 162 -8.75 -8.26 -5.28
CA ARG A 162 -9.80 -7.24 -5.47
C ARG A 162 -10.42 -6.92 -4.11
N VAL A 163 -10.66 -5.63 -3.86
CA VAL A 163 -11.52 -5.22 -2.74
C VAL A 163 -12.96 -5.51 -3.19
N PRO A 164 -13.81 -6.13 -2.36
CA PRO A 164 -15.24 -6.18 -2.63
C PRO A 164 -15.85 -4.77 -2.66
#